data_AF-A0A831X6A2-F1
#
_entry.id   AF-A0A831X6A2-F1
#
_cell.length_a   1.000
_cell.length_b   1.000
_cell.length_c   1.000
_cell.angle_alpha   90.00
_cell.angle_beta   90.00
_cell.angle_gamma   90.00
#
_symmetry.space_group_name_H-M   'P 1'
#
loop_
_entity.id
_entity.type
_entity.pdbx_description
1 polymer ?
#
loop_
_entity_poly.entity_id
_entity_poly.type
_entity_poly.pdbx_seq_one_letter_code
_entity_poly.pdbx_strand_id
1 'polypeptide(L)'
;MEEQALDRLSHLLRQQREVAVAPLSEAEVDAIRAAWPGIPAEYLALLRRIGAGRFDRFELYREPRPAATLLDGERKALESILLIGHDGAGWYLGYDPLAGWRLVGIDGEEGEPSPLPMRSVTRFLVWWLTEEE
;
A
#
# COMPACT_ATOMS: atom_id res chain seq x y z
N MET A 1 7.43 -10.55 14.19
CA MET A 1 8.28 -9.63 13.40
C MET A 1 7.47 -8.51 12.76
N GLU A 2 6.24 -8.76 12.30
CA GLU A 2 5.37 -7.71 11.73
C GLU A 2 4.99 -6.62 12.74
N GLU A 3 4.65 -7.01 13.97
CA GLU A 3 4.32 -6.07 15.06
C GLU A 3 5.42 -5.02 15.30
N GLN A 4 6.69 -5.46 15.27
CA GLN A 4 7.83 -4.56 15.44
C GLN A 4 7.97 -3.56 14.27
N ALA A 5 7.61 -3.98 13.05
CA ALA A 5 7.59 -3.09 11.90
C ALA A 5 6.45 -2.06 12.01
N LEU A 6 5.27 -2.47 12.50
CA LEU A 6 4.15 -1.56 12.77
C LEU A 6 4.45 -0.56 13.88
N ASP A 7 5.10 -1.01 14.96
CA ASP A 7 5.57 -0.14 16.04
C ASP A 7 6.57 0.89 15.50
N ARG A 8 7.53 0.43 14.67
CA ARG A 8 8.52 1.29 14.05
C ARG A 8 7.88 2.31 13.11
N LEU A 9 6.95 1.88 12.24
CA LEU A 9 6.23 2.76 11.35
C LEU A 9 5.42 3.80 12.13
N SER A 10 4.70 3.38 13.18
CA SER A 10 3.98 4.28 14.09
C SER A 10 4.90 5.35 14.67
N HIS A 11 6.11 4.96 15.07
CA HIS A 11 7.10 5.87 15.62
C HIS A 11 7.59 6.88 14.58
N LEU A 12 7.94 6.42 13.37
CA LEU A 12 8.39 7.28 12.27
C LEU A 12 7.32 8.30 11.88
N LEU A 13 6.07 7.86 11.71
CA LEU A 13 4.96 8.75 11.35
C LEU A 13 4.70 9.83 12.41
N ARG A 14 4.92 9.57 13.69
CA ARG A 14 4.81 10.60 14.74
C ARG A 14 5.91 11.67 14.67
N GLN A 15 7.03 11.38 14.02
CA GLN A 15 8.15 12.31 13.85
C GLN A 15 7.99 13.20 12.62
N GLN A 16 7.12 12.81 11.69
CA GLN A 16 6.87 13.53 10.45
C GLN A 16 6.02 14.78 10.70
N ARG A 17 6.36 15.88 10.01
CA ARG A 17 5.64 17.16 10.16
C ARG A 17 4.30 17.17 9.41
N GLU A 18 4.21 16.40 8.34
CA GLU A 18 3.04 16.31 7.46
C GLU A 18 2.52 14.87 7.44
N VAL A 19 1.63 14.57 8.39
CA VAL A 19 0.93 13.29 8.48
C VAL A 19 -0.55 13.52 8.68
N ALA A 20 -1.33 12.97 7.76
CA ALA A 20 -2.78 12.98 7.75
C ALA A 20 -3.27 11.56 7.47
N VAL A 21 -3.04 10.65 8.43
CA VAL A 21 -3.57 9.28 8.40
C VAL A 21 -4.63 9.09 9.48
N ALA A 22 -5.64 8.29 9.18
CA ALA A 22 -6.72 7.98 10.11
C ALA A 22 -6.97 6.47 10.14
N PRO A 23 -6.82 5.81 11.31
CA PRO A 23 -7.14 4.39 11.50
C PRO A 23 -8.54 4.04 10.99
N LEU A 24 -8.67 2.88 10.34
CA LEU A 24 -9.95 2.37 9.90
C LEU A 24 -10.66 1.61 11.04
N SER A 25 -11.99 1.71 11.06
CA SER A 25 -12.82 0.93 11.97
C SER A 25 -12.82 -0.55 11.61
N GLU A 26 -13.19 -1.42 12.56
CA GLU A 26 -13.35 -2.86 12.30
C GLU A 26 -14.30 -3.14 11.13
N ALA A 27 -15.42 -2.41 11.06
CA ALA A 27 -16.41 -2.57 10.00
C ALA A 27 -15.83 -2.27 8.61
N GLU A 28 -14.98 -1.24 8.50
CA GLU A 28 -14.30 -0.90 7.24
C GLU A 28 -13.26 -1.95 6.87
N VAL A 29 -12.46 -2.41 7.84
CA VAL A 29 -11.47 -3.48 7.62
C VAL A 29 -12.15 -4.79 7.19
N ASP A 30 -13.29 -5.13 7.80
CA ASP A 30 -14.06 -6.32 7.43
C ASP A 30 -14.70 -6.17 6.04
N ALA A 31 -15.14 -4.97 5.66
CA ALA A 31 -15.63 -4.70 4.30
C ALA A 31 -14.52 -4.90 3.25
N ILE A 32 -13.30 -4.44 3.52
CA ILE A 32 -12.13 -4.66 2.64
C ILE A 32 -11.83 -6.16 2.53
N ARG A 33 -11.84 -6.89 3.66
CA ARG A 33 -11.62 -8.35 3.68
C ARG A 33 -12.68 -9.10 2.87
N ALA A 34 -13.93 -8.66 2.93
CA ALA A 34 -15.03 -9.26 2.18
C ALA A 34 -14.94 -8.96 0.67
N ALA A 35 -14.57 -7.73 0.30
CA ALA A 35 -14.39 -7.33 -1.09
C ALA A 35 -13.18 -8.01 -1.76
N TRP A 36 -12.13 -8.28 -0.98
CA TRP A 36 -10.86 -8.82 -1.47
C TRP A 36 -10.46 -10.11 -0.72
N PRO A 37 -11.10 -11.26 -1.00
CA PRO A 37 -10.78 -12.51 -0.33
C PRO A 37 -9.31 -12.91 -0.52
N GLY A 38 -8.63 -13.18 0.60
CA GLY A 38 -7.22 -13.58 0.61
C GLY A 38 -6.23 -12.42 0.70
N ILE A 39 -6.70 -11.16 0.76
CA ILE A 39 -5.84 -9.99 0.97
C ILE A 39 -4.93 -10.18 2.21
N PRO A 40 -3.65 -9.75 2.17
CA PRO A 40 -2.73 -9.97 3.27
C PRO A 40 -3.27 -9.43 4.60
N ALA A 41 -3.30 -10.30 5.62
CA ALA A 41 -3.76 -9.92 6.95
C ALA A 41 -2.92 -8.78 7.56
N GLU A 42 -1.65 -8.68 7.17
CA GLU A 42 -0.75 -7.61 7.61
C GLU A 42 -1.18 -6.23 7.08
N TYR A 43 -1.69 -6.14 5.85
CA TYR A 43 -2.23 -4.89 5.31
C TYR A 43 -3.49 -4.44 6.08
N LEU A 44 -4.36 -5.40 6.43
CA LEU A 44 -5.54 -5.10 7.26
C LEU A 44 -5.13 -4.65 8.68
N ALA A 45 -4.07 -5.23 9.24
CA ALA A 45 -3.53 -4.80 10.53
C ALA A 45 -2.93 -3.39 10.44
N LEU A 46 -2.24 -3.05 9.34
CA LEU A 46 -1.74 -1.71 9.05
C LEU A 46 -2.89 -0.69 9.00
N LEU A 47 -3.94 -0.95 8.21
CA LEU A 47 -5.09 -0.05 8.10
C LEU A 47 -5.84 0.12 9.42
N ARG A 48 -5.97 -0.95 10.21
CA ARG A 48 -6.58 -0.88 11.54
C ARG A 48 -5.77 0.00 12.50
N ARG A 49 -4.45 -0.05 12.42
CA ARG A 49 -3.56 0.58 13.42
C ARG A 49 -3.10 1.98 13.04
N ILE A 50 -2.60 2.13 11.83
CA ILE A 50 -2.09 3.38 11.28
C ILE A 50 -3.19 4.11 10.51
N GLY A 51 -3.98 3.36 9.75
CA GLY A 51 -4.99 3.93 8.88
C GLY A 51 -4.52 4.16 7.47
N ALA A 52 -5.27 5.02 6.79
CA ALA A 52 -5.00 5.47 5.44
C ALA A 52 -5.01 6.99 5.37
N GLY A 53 -4.40 7.52 4.32
CA GLY A 53 -4.19 8.95 4.09
C GLY A 53 -2.74 9.25 3.73
N ARG A 54 -2.36 10.52 3.84
CA ARG A 54 -1.08 11.02 3.35
C ARG A 54 -0.03 11.12 4.47
N PHE A 55 1.19 10.73 4.17
CA PHE A 55 2.36 10.95 5.02
C PHE A 55 3.59 11.12 4.14
N ASP A 56 4.39 12.15 4.42
CA ASP A 56 5.50 12.52 3.54
C ASP A 56 4.99 12.72 2.08
N ARG A 57 5.63 12.09 1.09
CA ARG A 57 5.20 12.09 -0.32
C ARG A 57 4.22 10.96 -0.63
N PHE A 58 3.98 10.04 0.29
CA PHE A 58 3.17 8.86 0.05
C PHE A 58 1.71 9.04 0.50
N GLU A 59 0.77 8.59 -0.31
CA GLU A 59 -0.64 8.47 0.04
C GLU A 59 -1.04 6.99 0.04
N LEU A 60 -1.42 6.49 1.22
CA LEU A 60 -1.96 5.16 1.39
C LEU A 60 -3.49 5.20 1.25
N TYR A 61 -4.05 4.37 0.38
CA TYR A 61 -5.48 4.32 0.12
C TYR A 61 -6.27 3.68 1.26
N ARG A 62 -7.49 4.17 1.47
CA ARG A 62 -8.45 3.56 2.42
C ARG A 62 -8.87 2.16 1.99
N GLU A 63 -8.87 1.89 0.69
CA GLU A 63 -9.22 0.59 0.12
C GLU A 63 -8.35 0.32 -1.12
N PRO A 64 -8.05 -0.96 -1.44
CA PRO A 64 -7.38 -1.29 -2.68
C PRO A 64 -8.20 -0.85 -3.90
N ARG A 65 -7.52 -0.32 -4.91
CA ARG A 65 -8.12 0.15 -6.16
C ARG A 65 -7.55 -0.62 -7.35
N PRO A 66 -8.38 -1.11 -8.30
CA PRO A 66 -7.86 -1.77 -9.49
C PRO A 66 -6.95 -0.83 -10.29
N ALA A 67 -5.74 -1.27 -10.62
CA ALA A 67 -4.77 -0.45 -11.37
C ALA A 67 -5.32 0.01 -12.72
N ALA A 68 -6.07 -0.88 -13.41
CA ALA A 68 -6.72 -0.57 -14.68
C ALA A 68 -7.73 0.59 -14.63
N THR A 69 -8.22 0.98 -13.44
CA THR A 69 -9.11 2.15 -13.29
C THR A 69 -8.39 3.47 -13.08
N LEU A 70 -7.10 3.42 -12.77
CA LEU A 70 -6.28 4.59 -12.40
C LEU A 70 -5.16 4.85 -13.40
N LEU A 71 -4.62 3.80 -14.00
CA LEU A 71 -3.58 3.86 -15.00
C LEU A 71 -4.23 3.61 -16.35
N ASP A 72 -4.46 4.69 -17.10
CA ASP A 72 -5.02 4.61 -18.45
C ASP A 72 -4.11 3.74 -19.33
N GLY A 73 -4.62 2.56 -19.68
CA GLY A 73 -3.94 1.66 -20.60
C GLY A 73 -4.68 0.35 -20.72
N GLU A 74 -4.89 -0.10 -21.97
CA GLU A 74 -5.30 -1.46 -22.31
C GLU A 74 -4.18 -2.48 -22.00
N ARG A 75 -3.51 -2.33 -20.85
CA ARG A 75 -2.35 -3.12 -20.45
C ARG A 75 -2.86 -4.31 -19.66
N LYS A 76 -2.90 -5.47 -20.32
CA LYS A 76 -3.29 -6.75 -19.70
C LYS A 76 -2.55 -7.05 -18.39
N ALA A 77 -1.31 -6.59 -18.25
CA ALA A 77 -0.50 -6.78 -17.04
C ALA A 77 -1.06 -6.07 -15.79
N LEU A 78 -1.94 -5.08 -15.95
CA LEU A 78 -2.55 -4.32 -14.86
C LEU A 78 -3.93 -4.85 -14.42
N GLU A 79 -4.52 -5.78 -15.18
CA GLU A 79 -5.89 -6.26 -14.95
C GLU A 79 -6.08 -6.90 -13.57
N SER A 80 -5.05 -7.56 -13.04
CA SER A 80 -5.09 -8.19 -11.72
C SER A 80 -4.57 -7.31 -10.59
N ILE A 81 -3.89 -6.19 -10.88
CA ILE A 81 -3.17 -5.43 -9.86
C ILE A 81 -4.13 -4.58 -9.04
N LEU A 82 -3.99 -4.66 -7.73
CA LEU A 82 -4.72 -3.84 -6.77
C LEU A 82 -3.76 -2.83 -6.13
N LEU A 83 -3.90 -1.56 -6.50
CA LEU A 83 -3.12 -0.45 -5.95
C LEU A 83 -3.56 -0.15 -4.53
N ILE A 84 -2.61 0.09 -3.64
CA ILE A 84 -2.82 0.41 -2.23
C ILE A 84 -2.27 1.78 -1.85
N GLY A 85 -1.50 2.43 -2.71
CA GLY A 85 -1.03 3.80 -2.51
C GLY A 85 -0.15 4.30 -3.66
N HIS A 86 0.30 5.54 -3.57
CA HIS A 86 1.17 6.20 -4.55
C HIS A 86 1.97 7.34 -3.93
N ASP A 87 2.99 7.81 -4.62
CA ASP A 87 3.86 8.93 -4.18
C ASP A 87 3.43 10.31 -4.71
N GLY A 88 2.34 10.36 -5.48
CA GLY A 88 1.86 11.58 -6.15
C GLY A 88 2.77 12.10 -7.28
N ALA A 89 3.89 11.44 -7.55
CA ALA A 89 4.84 11.77 -8.62
C ALA A 89 4.79 10.78 -9.79
N GLY A 90 3.91 9.77 -9.71
CA GLY A 90 3.67 8.81 -10.79
C GLY A 90 4.07 7.39 -10.43
N TRP A 91 4.60 7.14 -9.23
CA TRP A 91 4.89 5.80 -8.75
C TRP A 91 3.76 5.26 -7.87
N TYR A 92 3.38 4.01 -8.10
CA TYR A 92 2.28 3.34 -7.42
C TYR A 92 2.76 2.07 -6.73
N LEU A 93 2.16 1.78 -5.58
CA LEU A 93 2.35 0.55 -4.83
C LEU A 93 1.08 -0.29 -4.93
N GLY A 94 1.22 -1.59 -5.14
CA GLY A 94 0.09 -2.50 -5.19
C GLY A 94 0.43 -3.93 -4.82
N TYR A 95 -0.61 -4.76 -4.86
CA TYR A 95 -0.52 -6.21 -4.77
C TYR A 95 -0.90 -6.86 -6.10
N ASP A 96 -0.23 -7.96 -6.43
CA ASP A 96 -0.66 -8.90 -7.45
C ASP A 96 -1.30 -10.15 -6.79
N PRO A 97 -2.63 -10.28 -6.76
CA PRO A 97 -3.34 -11.42 -6.19
C PRO A 97 -3.04 -12.73 -6.93
N LEU A 98 -2.76 -12.68 -8.24
CA LEU A 98 -2.45 -13.87 -9.04
C LEU A 98 -1.05 -14.41 -8.74
N ALA A 99 -0.14 -13.55 -8.30
CA ALA A 99 1.19 -13.93 -7.79
C ALA A 99 1.22 -14.18 -6.27
N GLY A 100 0.07 -14.50 -5.67
CA GLY A 100 -0.04 -14.80 -4.23
C GLY A 100 0.09 -13.56 -3.36
N TRP A 101 -0.52 -12.45 -3.78
CA TRP A 101 -0.48 -11.15 -3.10
C TRP A 101 0.95 -10.60 -2.94
N ARG A 102 1.76 -10.75 -3.99
CA ARG A 102 3.10 -10.17 -4.03
C ARG A 102 3.01 -8.66 -4.14
N LEU A 103 3.85 -7.94 -3.39
CA LEU A 103 4.01 -6.49 -3.55
C LEU A 103 4.68 -6.16 -4.88
N VAL A 104 4.13 -5.18 -5.57
CA VAL A 104 4.65 -4.65 -6.83
C VAL A 104 4.71 -3.13 -6.77
N GLY A 105 5.74 -2.57 -7.38
CA GLY A 105 5.83 -1.15 -7.72
C GLY A 105 5.48 -0.97 -9.18
N ILE A 106 4.83 0.14 -9.53
CA ILE A 106 4.51 0.49 -10.90
C ILE A 106 4.94 1.93 -11.12
N ASP A 107 5.83 2.14 -12.09
CA ASP A 107 6.02 3.45 -12.68
C ASP A 107 4.85 3.72 -13.62
N GLY A 108 4.12 4.82 -13.42
CA GLY A 108 2.92 5.16 -14.18
C GLY A 108 3.18 5.45 -15.66
N GLU A 109 4.41 5.84 -16.03
CA GLU A 109 4.79 6.05 -17.43
C GLU A 109 5.10 4.71 -18.10
N GLU A 110 5.94 3.88 -17.46
CA GLU A 110 6.32 2.57 -17.98
C GLU A 110 5.17 1.55 -17.92
N GLY A 111 4.30 1.68 -16.92
CA GLY A 111 3.08 0.91 -16.69
C GLY A 111 3.24 -0.61 -16.54
N GLU A 112 4.46 -1.10 -16.32
CA GLU A 112 4.74 -2.50 -16.04
C GLU A 112 4.94 -2.73 -14.53
N PRO A 113 4.18 -3.66 -13.90
CA PRO A 113 4.37 -3.97 -12.49
C PRO A 113 5.69 -4.71 -12.28
N SER A 114 6.54 -4.12 -11.43
CA SER A 114 7.82 -4.67 -11.03
C SER A 114 7.74 -5.25 -9.61
N PRO A 115 8.13 -6.52 -9.38
CA PRO A 115 8.05 -7.13 -8.06
C PRO A 115 9.02 -6.44 -7.09
N LEU A 116 8.53 -6.12 -5.89
CA LEU A 116 9.37 -5.58 -4.83
C LEU A 116 10.02 -6.72 -4.03
N PRO A 117 11.26 -6.54 -3.52
CA PRO A 117 11.94 -7.56 -2.73
C PRO A 117 11.26 -7.79 -1.36
N MET A 118 10.48 -6.82 -0.91
CA MET A 118 9.74 -6.86 0.35
C MET A 118 8.42 -7.62 0.19
N ARG A 119 8.07 -8.41 1.21
CA ARG A 119 6.81 -9.18 1.25
C ARG A 119 5.76 -8.59 2.21
N SER A 120 6.05 -7.49 2.87
CA SER A 120 5.17 -6.80 3.82
C SER A 120 5.13 -5.32 3.46
N VAL A 121 3.92 -4.76 3.34
CA VAL A 121 3.76 -3.34 3.01
C VAL A 121 4.25 -2.49 4.17
N THR A 122 4.04 -2.92 5.40
CA THR A 122 4.57 -2.22 6.58
C THR A 122 6.09 -2.08 6.51
N ARG A 123 6.80 -3.16 6.16
CA ARG A 123 8.27 -3.11 6.00
C ARG A 123 8.70 -2.23 4.84
N PHE A 124 7.96 -2.27 3.73
CA PHE A 124 8.19 -1.35 2.62
C PHE A 124 8.05 0.11 3.05
N LEU A 125 6.99 0.45 3.78
CA LEU A 125 6.77 1.82 4.26
C LEU A 125 7.81 2.26 5.29
N VAL A 126 8.30 1.35 6.14
CA VAL A 126 9.44 1.66 7.03
C VAL A 126 10.68 1.97 6.20
N TRP A 127 11.02 1.12 5.21
CA TRP A 127 12.16 1.33 4.32
C TRP A 127 12.03 2.66 3.55
N TRP A 128 10.86 2.93 2.97
CA TRP A 128 10.53 4.16 2.25
C TRP A 128 10.82 5.40 3.11
N LEU A 129 10.37 5.40 4.36
CA LEU A 129 10.55 6.55 5.26
C LEU A 129 11.98 6.70 5.82
N THR A 130 12.87 5.74 5.60
CA THR A 130 14.24 5.77 6.16
C THR A 130 15.35 5.83 5.13
N GLU A 131 15.10 5.40 3.89
CA GLU A 131 16.15 5.22 2.87
C GLU A 131 15.98 6.20 1.69
N GLU A 132 15.01 7.11 1.76
CA GLU A 132 14.85 8.24 0.83
C GLU A 132 15.64 9.49 1.32
N GLU A 133 16.92 9.33 1.63
CA GLU A 133 17.90 10.44 1.76
C GLU A 133 18.82 10.53 0.53
#